data_AF-A0A1G0MCZ9-F1
#
_entry.id   AF-A0A1G0MCZ9-F1
#
_cell.length_a   1.000
_cell.length_b   1.000
_cell.length_c   1.000
_cell.angle_alpha   90.00
_cell.angle_beta   90.00
_cell.angle_gamma   90.00
#
_symmetry.space_group_name_H-M   'P 1'
#
loop_
_entity.id
_entity.type
_entity.pdbx_description
1 polymer ?
#
loop_
_entity_poly.entity_id
_entity_poly.type
_entity_poly.pdbx_seq_one_letter_code
_entity_poly.pdbx_strand_id
1 'polypeptide(L)'
;MTTLRGFLTAGLVLVLAACAGHAKPDPAPVPDTTPPPVRVVTETVTVRDHEAEQRVSRLELRLMEREAQVEDLQVRLDEARREVVRSMAKVQTLATRAEAASGMAEAEIALRTLRRSAGGQAAPELAKVTKLIEDATKEFNIQNYGGALWLANQAKATAGVGRSRFATGDPAAARPGEVMFAVPLHVQTLSRSKMREGPGTTYRALTTLEPGTSLVGFSYVDQWMRVQDDSGRAGWVFWNLVQKRQARSR
;
A
#
# COMPACT_ATOMS: atom_id res chain seq x y z
N MET A 1 -41.42 -10.63 -28.67
CA MET A 1 -41.01 -11.70 -29.59
C MET A 1 -39.95 -12.52 -28.86
N THR A 2 -40.31 -13.38 -27.90
CA THR A 2 -40.75 -14.80 -28.07
C THR A 2 -39.71 -15.56 -28.89
N THR A 3 -38.93 -16.53 -28.38
CA THR A 3 -39.28 -17.91 -27.93
C THR A 3 -38.02 -18.54 -27.29
N LEU A 4 -37.95 -19.01 -26.03
CA LEU A 4 -38.39 -20.29 -25.44
C LEU A 4 -38.47 -21.55 -26.35
N ARG A 5 -37.62 -22.55 -26.07
CA ARG A 5 -37.77 -24.01 -26.34
C ARG A 5 -36.50 -24.71 -25.83
N GLY A 6 -36.49 -25.86 -25.17
CA GLY A 6 -37.52 -26.84 -24.85
C GLY A 6 -36.85 -28.08 -24.23
N PHE A 7 -37.60 -28.77 -23.37
CA PHE A 7 -37.32 -29.93 -22.52
C PHE A 7 -37.08 -31.27 -23.26
N LEU A 8 -36.83 -32.32 -22.45
CA LEU A 8 -37.12 -33.77 -22.58
C LEU A 8 -35.88 -34.67 -22.83
N THR A 9 -35.36 -35.43 -21.85
CA THR A 9 -35.81 -36.67 -21.14
C THR A 9 -35.61 -38.00 -21.90
N ALA A 10 -34.85 -38.90 -21.25
CA ALA A 10 -35.09 -40.33 -20.97
C ALA A 10 -35.08 -41.43 -22.07
N GLY A 11 -34.53 -42.60 -21.65
CA GLY A 11 -34.64 -43.94 -22.25
C GLY A 11 -33.27 -44.63 -22.39
N LEU A 12 -32.79 -45.55 -21.52
CA LEU A 12 -33.22 -46.91 -21.09
C LEU A 12 -33.04 -48.01 -22.16
N VAL A 13 -32.57 -49.19 -21.69
CA VAL A 13 -32.67 -50.60 -22.21
C VAL A 13 -31.38 -51.11 -22.89
N LEU A 14 -30.80 -52.32 -22.72
CA LEU A 14 -30.91 -53.55 -21.89
C LEU A 14 -29.90 -54.56 -22.57
N VAL A 15 -29.18 -55.51 -21.93
CA VAL A 15 -29.47 -56.97 -21.95
C VAL A 15 -28.22 -57.83 -21.65
N LEU A 16 -28.38 -58.74 -20.67
CA LEU A 16 -27.93 -60.16 -20.45
C LEU A 16 -26.49 -60.67 -20.69
N ALA A 17 -25.97 -61.42 -19.71
CA ALA A 17 -25.75 -62.87 -19.84
C ALA A 17 -25.50 -63.55 -18.47
N ALA A 18 -26.05 -64.75 -18.32
CA ALA A 18 -26.15 -65.56 -17.11
C ALA A 18 -24.99 -66.56 -16.94
N CYS A 19 -24.81 -67.07 -15.71
CA CYS A 19 -24.46 -68.47 -15.42
C CYS A 19 -24.80 -68.79 -13.95
N ALA A 20 -25.59 -69.83 -13.74
CA ALA A 20 -26.02 -70.33 -12.44
C ALA A 20 -25.05 -71.38 -11.89
N GLY A 21 -24.81 -71.35 -10.58
CA GLY A 21 -24.19 -72.42 -9.80
C GLY A 21 -24.90 -72.54 -8.45
N HIS A 22 -25.47 -73.71 -8.15
CA HIS A 22 -26.23 -73.99 -6.93
C HIS A 22 -25.31 -74.30 -5.75
N ALA A 23 -25.47 -73.63 -4.61
CA ALA A 23 -24.97 -74.11 -3.32
C ALA A 23 -25.78 -73.54 -2.13
N LYS A 24 -26.42 -74.47 -1.38
CA LYS A 24 -26.89 -74.50 0.02
C LYS A 24 -27.68 -73.30 0.62
N PRO A 25 -28.82 -73.53 1.30
CA PRO A 25 -29.59 -72.44 1.91
C PRO A 25 -28.90 -71.95 3.20
N ASP A 26 -28.62 -70.65 3.25
CA ASP A 26 -28.20 -69.94 4.47
C ASP A 26 -29.41 -69.65 5.36
N PRO A 27 -29.23 -69.64 6.70
CA PRO A 27 -30.30 -69.32 7.64
C PRO A 27 -30.76 -67.86 7.48
N ALA A 28 -32.05 -67.63 7.72
CA ALA A 28 -32.71 -66.33 7.58
C ALA A 28 -31.93 -65.17 8.26
N PRO A 29 -31.90 -63.97 7.65
CA PRO A 29 -31.14 -62.85 8.20
C PRO A 29 -31.77 -62.37 9.51
N VAL A 30 -30.93 -62.25 10.53
CA VAL A 30 -31.24 -61.55 11.79
C VAL A 30 -31.49 -60.07 11.44
N PRO A 31 -32.56 -59.42 11.94
CA PRO A 31 -32.78 -58.01 11.68
C PRO A 31 -31.62 -57.19 12.25
N ASP A 32 -30.93 -56.48 11.36
CA ASP A 32 -29.82 -55.61 11.65
C ASP A 32 -30.35 -54.36 12.40
N THR A 33 -30.27 -54.36 13.72
CA THR A 33 -30.67 -53.23 14.59
C THR A 33 -29.56 -52.18 14.72
N THR A 34 -28.74 -52.00 13.68
CA THR A 34 -27.71 -50.96 13.69
C THR A 34 -28.34 -49.60 13.33
N PRO A 35 -28.37 -48.61 14.24
CA PRO A 35 -28.90 -47.29 13.91
C PRO A 35 -28.04 -46.66 12.79
N PRO A 36 -28.64 -45.91 11.85
CA PRO A 36 -27.86 -45.23 10.82
C PRO A 36 -26.85 -44.28 11.47
N PRO A 37 -25.63 -44.14 10.91
CA PRO A 37 -24.62 -43.28 11.48
C PRO A 37 -25.15 -41.85 11.54
N VAL A 38 -25.23 -41.31 12.76
CA VAL A 38 -25.61 -39.93 13.00
C VAL A 38 -24.64 -39.03 12.23
N ARG A 39 -25.14 -38.33 11.20
CA ARG A 39 -24.38 -37.25 10.56
C ARG A 39 -24.18 -36.15 11.57
N VAL A 40 -23.04 -36.17 12.26
CA VAL A 40 -22.59 -35.04 13.07
C VAL A 40 -22.17 -33.95 12.09
N VAL A 41 -23.06 -32.98 11.87
CA VAL A 41 -22.70 -31.72 11.22
C VAL A 41 -21.89 -30.95 12.26
N THR A 42 -20.57 -31.05 12.19
CA THR A 42 -19.68 -30.14 12.92
C THR A 42 -19.79 -28.77 12.27
N GLU A 43 -20.72 -27.95 12.78
CA GLU A 43 -20.69 -26.52 12.57
C GLU A 43 -19.41 -26.00 13.22
N THR A 44 -18.37 -25.77 12.41
CA THR A 44 -17.13 -25.16 12.87
C THR A 44 -17.43 -23.70 13.18
N VAL A 45 -17.85 -23.42 14.42
CA VAL A 45 -17.92 -22.06 14.96
C VAL A 45 -16.51 -21.51 14.94
N THR A 46 -16.24 -20.58 14.04
CA THR A 46 -15.00 -19.82 14.05
C THR A 46 -15.00 -18.95 15.29
N VAL A 47 -14.21 -19.33 16.30
CA VAL A 47 -14.01 -18.54 17.51
C VAL A 47 -13.31 -17.25 17.07
N ARG A 48 -14.09 -16.18 16.89
CA ARG A 48 -13.57 -14.83 16.74
C ARG A 48 -12.84 -14.45 18.02
N ASP A 49 -11.56 -14.14 17.91
CA ASP A 49 -10.77 -13.69 19.05
C ASP A 49 -11.21 -12.28 19.45
N HIS A 50 -12.08 -12.19 20.46
CA HIS A 50 -12.64 -10.94 20.94
C HIS A 50 -11.55 -9.94 21.36
N GLU A 51 -10.41 -10.41 21.86
CA GLU A 51 -9.29 -9.53 22.22
C GLU A 51 -8.62 -8.91 20.98
N ALA A 52 -8.52 -9.69 19.90
CA ALA A 52 -8.03 -9.17 18.63
C ALA A 52 -8.98 -8.11 18.06
N GLU A 53 -10.29 -8.35 18.10
CA GLU A 53 -11.31 -7.39 17.64
C GLU A 53 -11.25 -6.08 18.44
N GLN A 54 -11.18 -6.15 19.77
CA GLN A 54 -11.03 -4.97 20.61
C GLN A 54 -9.75 -4.17 20.31
N ARG A 55 -8.63 -4.88 20.06
CA ARG A 55 -7.37 -4.23 19.68
C ARG A 55 -7.49 -3.52 18.33
N VAL A 56 -8.13 -4.13 17.35
CA VAL A 56 -8.39 -3.51 16.04
C VAL A 56 -9.23 -2.24 16.21
N SER A 57 -10.37 -2.30 16.92
CA SER A 57 -11.21 -1.11 17.13
C SER A 57 -10.47 0.03 17.84
N ARG A 58 -9.61 -0.28 18.81
CA ARG A 58 -8.77 0.74 19.47
C ARG A 58 -7.75 1.37 18.51
N LEU A 59 -7.17 0.57 17.61
CA LEU A 59 -6.23 1.07 16.62
C LEU A 59 -6.92 1.92 15.56
N GLU A 60 -8.14 1.57 15.14
CA GLU A 60 -8.96 2.35 14.22
C GLU A 60 -9.29 3.73 14.81
N LEU A 61 -9.71 3.81 16.08
CA LEU A 61 -9.96 5.09 16.75
C LEU A 61 -8.70 5.97 16.82
N ARG A 62 -7.55 5.38 17.12
CA ARG A 62 -6.26 6.10 17.10
C ARG A 62 -5.88 6.56 15.70
N LEU A 63 -6.19 5.77 14.67
CA LEU A 63 -5.93 6.16 13.28
C LEU A 63 -6.77 7.39 12.92
N MET A 64 -8.06 7.39 13.24
CA MET A 64 -8.96 8.54 13.00
C MET A 64 -8.48 9.81 13.71
N GLU A 65 -8.05 9.71 14.97
CA GLU A 65 -7.46 10.84 15.70
C GLU A 65 -6.22 11.39 14.99
N ARG A 66 -5.32 10.51 14.54
CA ARG A 66 -4.10 10.92 13.84
C ARG A 66 -4.38 11.51 12.46
N GLU A 67 -5.38 11.00 11.75
CA GLU A 67 -5.82 11.55 10.47
C GLU A 67 -6.35 12.97 10.63
N ALA A 68 -7.23 13.21 11.60
CA ALA A 68 -7.73 14.55 11.92
C ALA A 68 -6.60 15.51 12.32
N GLN A 69 -5.61 15.03 13.10
CA GLN A 69 -4.43 15.82 13.45
C GLN A 69 -3.58 16.19 12.22
N VAL A 70 -3.40 15.26 11.28
CA VAL A 70 -2.66 15.51 10.04
C VAL A 70 -3.40 16.55 9.18
N GLU A 71 -4.73 16.49 9.14
CA GLU A 71 -5.55 17.47 8.42
C GLU A 71 -5.42 18.89 9.01
N ASP A 72 -5.55 19.05 10.33
CA ASP A 72 -5.37 20.35 11.00
C ASP A 72 -3.97 20.93 10.73
N LEU A 73 -2.92 20.10 10.80
CA LEU A 73 -1.55 20.53 10.50
C LEU A 73 -1.39 20.95 9.03
N GLN A 74 -2.07 20.29 8.09
CA GLN A 74 -2.05 20.69 6.68
C GLN A 74 -2.74 22.03 6.47
N VAL A 75 -3.87 22.30 7.13
CA VAL A 75 -4.56 23.59 7.07
C VAL A 75 -3.66 24.71 7.58
N ARG A 76 -3.01 24.51 8.74
CA ARG A 76 -2.07 25.50 9.31
C ARG A 76 -0.87 25.76 8.40
N LEU A 77 -0.33 24.71 7.78
CA LEU A 77 0.77 24.85 6.82
C LEU A 77 0.35 25.67 5.60
N ASP A 78 -0.86 25.43 5.08
CA ASP A 78 -1.39 26.18 3.95
C ASP A 78 -1.67 27.65 4.30
N GLU A 79 -2.13 27.94 5.53
CA GLU A 79 -2.27 29.32 6.00
C GLU A 79 -0.92 30.04 6.11
N ALA A 80 0.06 29.40 6.76
CA ALA A 80 1.42 29.93 6.87
C ALA A 80 2.06 30.18 5.49
N ARG A 81 1.82 29.26 4.54
CA ARG A 81 2.23 29.42 3.14
C ARG A 81 1.66 30.69 2.53
N ARG A 82 0.36 30.95 2.69
CA ARG A 82 -0.28 32.17 2.15
C ARG A 82 0.31 33.44 2.76
N GLU A 83 0.68 33.42 4.04
CA GLU A 83 1.36 34.56 4.66
C GLU A 83 2.73 34.83 4.02
N VAL A 84 3.52 33.79 3.77
CA VAL A 84 4.81 33.92 3.06
C VAL A 84 4.60 34.48 1.66
N VAL A 85 3.63 33.97 0.90
CA VAL A 85 3.33 34.48 -0.44
C VAL A 85 2.89 35.95 -0.40
N ARG A 86 2.07 36.33 0.60
CA ARG A 86 1.65 37.71 0.81
C ARG A 86 2.81 38.62 1.18
N SER A 87 3.76 38.16 1.99
CA SER A 87 4.95 38.94 2.34
C SER A 87 5.87 39.12 1.12
N MET A 88 5.99 38.12 0.26
CA MET A 88 6.71 38.19 -1.02
C MET A 88 6.05 39.14 -2.04
N ALA A 89 4.74 39.41 -1.91
CA ALA A 89 4.07 40.44 -2.72
C ALA A 89 4.41 41.85 -2.23
N LYS A 90 4.51 42.03 -0.91
CA LYS A 90 4.76 43.33 -0.26
C LYS A 90 6.21 43.77 -0.43
N VAL A 91 7.14 42.85 -0.17
CA VAL A 91 8.54 43.04 -0.47
C VAL A 91 8.65 42.82 -1.95
N GLN A 92 8.77 43.87 -2.79
CA GLN A 92 8.96 43.74 -4.24
C GLN A 92 10.20 42.90 -4.52
N THR A 93 10.07 41.58 -4.47
CA THR A 93 11.21 40.68 -4.59
C THR A 93 11.76 40.85 -6.00
N LEU A 94 13.08 40.80 -6.14
CA LEU A 94 13.78 41.01 -7.40
C LEU A 94 13.43 39.99 -8.51
N ALA A 95 12.55 39.01 -8.20
CA ALA A 95 12.07 38.03 -9.14
C ALA A 95 11.36 38.72 -10.33
N THR A 96 11.91 38.52 -11.52
CA THR A 96 11.34 39.07 -12.75
C THR A 96 10.18 38.20 -13.24
N ARG A 97 9.29 38.79 -14.05
CA ARG A 97 8.23 38.03 -14.74
C ARG A 97 8.79 36.84 -15.53
N ALA A 98 9.93 37.03 -16.19
CA ALA A 98 10.58 35.99 -16.98
C ALA A 98 11.10 34.84 -16.10
N GLU A 99 11.70 35.17 -14.96
CA GLU A 99 12.19 34.17 -13.99
C GLU A 99 11.04 33.36 -13.39
N ALA A 100 9.96 34.03 -12.97
CA ALA A 100 8.76 33.36 -12.45
C ALA A 100 8.15 32.42 -13.50
N ALA A 101 8.04 32.86 -14.75
CA ALA A 101 7.54 32.02 -15.84
C ALA A 101 8.44 30.78 -16.08
N SER A 102 9.76 30.95 -16.05
CA SER A 102 10.71 29.84 -16.18
C SER A 102 10.58 28.85 -15.02
N GLY A 103 10.51 29.34 -13.78
CA GLY A 103 10.33 28.50 -12.60
C GLY A 103 9.04 27.70 -12.64
N MET A 104 7.92 28.33 -13.07
CA MET A 104 6.64 27.65 -13.24
C MET A 104 6.71 26.55 -14.32
N ALA A 105 7.35 26.81 -15.46
CA ALA A 105 7.53 25.82 -16.51
C ALA A 105 8.38 24.61 -16.03
N GLU A 106 9.43 24.86 -15.25
CA GLU A 106 10.21 23.79 -14.62
C GLU A 106 9.37 22.97 -13.63
N ALA A 107 8.53 23.62 -12.84
CA ALA A 107 7.63 22.95 -11.91
C ALA A 107 6.64 22.04 -12.65
N GLU A 108 6.09 22.50 -13.79
CA GLU A 108 5.21 21.69 -14.64
C GLU A 108 5.93 20.48 -15.26
N ILE A 109 7.19 20.63 -15.68
CA ILE A 109 8.02 19.51 -16.15
C ILE A 109 8.25 18.50 -15.01
N ALA A 110 8.53 18.99 -13.80
CA ALA A 110 8.70 18.13 -12.62
C ALA A 110 7.41 17.35 -12.30
N LEU A 111 6.24 17.99 -12.40
CA LEU A 111 4.93 17.34 -12.25
C LEU A 111 4.69 16.28 -13.33
N ARG A 112 4.98 16.58 -14.60
CA ARG A 112 4.87 15.60 -15.70
C ARG A 112 5.77 14.38 -15.46
N THR A 113 6.98 14.61 -14.99
CA THR A 113 7.93 13.55 -14.65
C THR A 113 7.42 12.70 -13.49
N LEU A 114 6.90 13.33 -12.43
CA LEU A 114 6.31 12.63 -11.29
C LEU A 114 5.10 11.77 -11.69
N ARG A 115 4.21 12.28 -12.55
CA ARG A 115 3.06 11.52 -13.08
C ARG A 115 3.51 10.27 -13.84
N ARG A 116 4.57 10.39 -14.65
CA ARG A 116 5.13 9.25 -15.38
C ARG A 116 5.72 8.20 -14.44
N SER A 117 6.43 8.62 -13.38
CA SER A 117 7.00 7.66 -12.41
C SER A 117 5.95 7.01 -11.52
N ALA A 118 4.81 7.66 -11.27
CA ALA A 118 3.78 7.15 -10.37
C ALA A 118 2.95 5.99 -10.98
N GLY A 119 3.02 5.75 -12.30
CA GLY A 119 2.46 4.54 -12.93
C GLY A 119 0.97 4.27 -12.68
N GLY A 120 0.18 5.28 -12.33
CA GLY A 120 -1.25 5.15 -11.98
C GLY A 120 -1.56 5.06 -10.48
N GLN A 121 -0.57 5.04 -9.60
CA GLN A 121 -0.78 5.19 -8.16
C GLN A 121 -1.00 6.66 -7.80
N ALA A 122 -2.10 6.95 -7.09
CA ALA A 122 -2.44 8.29 -6.63
C ALA A 122 -1.51 8.72 -5.48
N ALA A 123 -0.35 9.28 -5.81
CA ALA A 123 0.55 9.83 -4.80
C ALA A 123 -0.04 11.12 -4.18
N PRO A 124 -0.03 11.28 -2.85
CA PRO A 124 -0.49 12.51 -2.21
C PRO A 124 0.30 13.75 -2.67
N GLU A 125 1.53 13.56 -3.16
CA GLU A 125 2.38 14.60 -3.73
C GLU A 125 1.84 15.14 -5.05
N LEU A 126 1.18 14.31 -5.86
CA LEU A 126 0.61 14.75 -7.15
C LEU A 126 -0.47 15.82 -6.92
N ALA A 127 -1.35 15.60 -5.95
CA ALA A 127 -2.38 16.56 -5.58
C ALA A 127 -1.75 17.86 -5.04
N LYS A 128 -0.75 17.74 -4.14
CA LYS A 128 -0.04 18.89 -3.56
C LYS A 128 0.69 19.73 -4.63
N VAL A 129 1.44 19.09 -5.52
CA VAL A 129 2.17 19.77 -6.60
C VAL A 129 1.22 20.45 -7.57
N THR A 130 0.09 19.81 -7.91
CA THR A 130 -0.93 20.40 -8.79
C THR A 130 -1.52 21.66 -8.16
N LYS A 131 -1.88 21.60 -6.87
CA LYS A 131 -2.37 22.77 -6.11
C LYS A 131 -1.36 23.92 -6.08
N LEU A 132 -0.08 23.62 -5.82
CA LEU A 132 0.98 24.63 -5.79
C LEU A 132 1.16 25.34 -7.13
N ILE A 133 1.06 24.61 -8.25
CA ILE A 133 1.15 25.20 -9.59
C ILE A 133 -0.07 26.09 -9.86
N GLU A 134 -1.28 25.63 -9.50
CA GLU A 134 -2.50 26.45 -9.63
C GLU A 134 -2.39 27.75 -8.82
N ASP A 135 -1.92 27.68 -7.58
CA ASP A 135 -1.70 28.85 -6.74
C ASP A 135 -0.60 29.75 -7.33
N ALA A 136 0.48 29.19 -7.89
CA ALA A 136 1.50 29.98 -8.58
C ALA A 136 0.94 30.73 -9.79
N THR A 137 0.03 30.10 -10.56
CA THR A 137 -0.65 30.77 -11.67
C THR A 137 -1.53 31.93 -11.19
N LYS A 138 -2.25 31.77 -10.07
CA LYS A 138 -3.04 32.86 -9.47
C LYS A 138 -2.15 34.05 -9.08
N GLU A 139 -1.04 33.78 -8.40
CA GLU A 139 -0.08 34.82 -8.00
C GLU A 139 0.57 35.51 -9.20
N PHE A 140 0.93 34.75 -10.24
CA PHE A 140 1.50 35.29 -11.48
C PHE A 140 0.53 36.25 -12.18
N ASN A 141 -0.76 35.91 -12.22
CA ASN A 141 -1.79 36.73 -12.86
C ASN A 141 -2.02 38.08 -12.15
N ILE A 142 -1.85 38.13 -10.83
CA ILE A 142 -1.90 39.38 -10.06
C ILE A 142 -0.53 40.09 -9.97
N GLN A 143 0.43 39.67 -10.80
CA GLN A 143 1.79 40.23 -10.90
C GLN A 143 2.65 40.05 -9.64
N ASN A 144 2.27 39.13 -8.74
CA ASN A 144 3.13 38.71 -7.63
C ASN A 144 4.14 37.65 -8.12
N TYR A 145 5.14 38.09 -8.90
CA TYR A 145 6.15 37.20 -9.49
C TYR A 145 7.03 36.52 -8.43
N GLY A 146 7.28 37.19 -7.31
CA GLY A 146 7.99 36.63 -6.15
C GLY A 146 7.27 35.44 -5.54
N GLY A 147 5.98 35.62 -5.24
CA GLY A 147 5.11 34.55 -4.74
C GLY A 147 4.99 33.39 -5.73
N ALA A 148 4.77 33.69 -7.01
CA ALA A 148 4.68 32.69 -8.07
C ALA A 148 5.97 31.85 -8.19
N LEU A 149 7.14 32.50 -8.19
CA LEU A 149 8.44 31.81 -8.25
C LEU A 149 8.69 30.95 -7.02
N TRP A 150 8.36 31.45 -5.83
CA TRP A 150 8.50 30.70 -4.58
C TRP A 150 7.61 29.44 -4.56
N LEU A 151 6.35 29.56 -4.97
CA LEU A 151 5.41 28.44 -5.11
C LEU A 151 5.89 27.42 -6.14
N ALA A 152 6.42 27.88 -7.28
CA ALA A 152 6.98 27.02 -8.31
C ALA A 152 8.19 26.22 -7.81
N ASN A 153 9.11 26.86 -7.06
CA ASN A 153 10.23 26.19 -6.42
C ASN A 153 9.77 25.17 -5.38
N GLN A 154 8.75 25.49 -4.58
CA GLN A 154 8.15 24.55 -3.64
C GLN A 154 7.51 23.34 -4.35
N ALA A 155 6.84 23.56 -5.48
CA ALA A 155 6.25 22.52 -6.31
C ALA A 155 7.33 21.58 -6.87
N LYS A 156 8.42 22.14 -7.41
CA LYS A 156 9.58 21.39 -7.91
C LYS A 156 10.23 20.54 -6.82
N ALA A 157 10.45 21.11 -5.63
CA ALA A 157 11.01 20.39 -4.48
C ALA A 157 10.11 19.22 -4.05
N THR A 158 8.80 19.46 -3.93
CA THR A 158 7.81 18.43 -3.58
C THR A 158 7.76 17.32 -4.63
N ALA A 159 7.81 17.68 -5.92
CA ALA A 159 7.86 16.71 -7.01
C ALA A 159 9.14 15.86 -7.00
N GLY A 160 10.28 16.47 -6.64
CA GLY A 160 11.55 15.77 -6.43
C GLY A 160 11.47 14.72 -5.31
N VAL A 161 10.86 15.07 -4.18
CA VAL A 161 10.63 14.12 -3.06
C VAL A 161 9.67 13.00 -3.47
N GLY A 162 8.59 13.31 -4.20
CA GLY A 162 7.69 12.27 -4.72
C GLY A 162 8.43 11.30 -5.65
N ARG A 163 9.24 11.84 -6.57
CA ARG A 163 10.04 11.04 -7.51
C ARG A 163 11.06 10.15 -6.80
N SER A 164 11.76 10.66 -5.79
CA SER A 164 12.78 9.86 -5.10
C SER A 164 12.18 8.62 -4.45
N ARG A 165 10.95 8.69 -3.93
CA ARG A 165 10.21 7.51 -3.41
C ARG A 165 10.01 6.43 -4.46
N PHE A 166 9.72 6.81 -5.70
CA PHE A 166 9.55 5.88 -6.82
C PHE A 166 10.87 5.50 -7.51
N ALA A 167 11.98 6.20 -7.22
CA ALA A 167 13.28 5.94 -7.85
C ALA A 167 14.12 4.91 -7.09
N THR A 168 13.89 4.73 -5.78
CA THR A 168 14.69 3.80 -4.95
C THR A 168 14.25 2.34 -5.07
N GLY A 169 13.12 2.08 -5.72
CA GLY A 169 12.73 0.77 -6.19
C GLY A 169 12.35 0.89 -7.65
N ASP A 170 13.01 0.12 -8.51
CA ASP A 170 12.57 -0.03 -9.90
C ASP A 170 11.05 -0.27 -9.90
N PRO A 171 10.22 0.63 -10.47
CA PRO A 171 8.76 0.47 -10.48
C PRO A 171 8.35 -0.84 -11.15
N ALA A 172 9.18 -1.37 -12.06
CA ALA A 172 9.01 -2.68 -12.67
C ALA A 172 9.35 -3.86 -11.72
N ALA A 173 9.99 -3.60 -10.58
CA ALA A 173 10.31 -4.57 -9.54
C ALA A 173 9.30 -4.58 -8.39
N ALA A 174 8.22 -3.79 -8.45
CA ALA A 174 7.11 -3.88 -7.51
C ALA A 174 6.41 -5.23 -7.74
N ARG A 175 6.42 -6.09 -6.71
CA ARG A 175 5.84 -7.43 -6.80
C ARG A 175 4.32 -7.35 -6.71
N PRO A 176 3.57 -8.32 -7.27
CA PRO A 176 2.13 -8.42 -7.03
C PRO A 176 1.82 -8.46 -5.52
N GLY A 177 0.90 -7.61 -5.05
CA GLY A 177 0.54 -7.51 -3.64
C GLY A 177 1.49 -6.64 -2.79
N GLU A 178 2.52 -6.03 -3.38
CA GLU A 178 3.40 -5.09 -2.69
C GLU A 178 2.71 -3.72 -2.51
N VAL A 179 2.57 -3.29 -1.26
CA VAL A 179 1.99 -2.00 -0.91
C VAL A 179 3.11 -1.02 -0.57
N MET A 180 3.19 0.07 -1.32
CA MET A 180 4.12 1.17 -1.05
C MET A 180 3.71 1.91 0.22
N PHE A 181 4.67 2.26 1.08
CA PHE A 181 4.39 3.24 2.13
C PHE A 181 4.19 4.62 1.50
N ALA A 182 3.24 5.39 2.04
CA ALA A 182 3.04 6.76 1.61
C ALA A 182 4.32 7.60 1.80
N VAL A 183 5.05 7.39 2.90
CA VAL A 183 6.33 8.03 3.20
C VAL A 183 7.33 6.95 3.62
N PRO A 184 8.59 6.99 3.15
CA PRO A 184 9.61 6.06 3.59
C PRO A 184 9.77 6.06 5.11
N LEU A 185 9.84 4.88 5.71
CA LEU A 185 9.90 4.70 7.15
C LEU A 185 11.34 4.52 7.61
N HIS A 186 11.86 5.47 8.38
CA HIS A 186 13.15 5.30 9.04
C HIS A 186 13.02 4.34 10.21
N VAL A 187 13.69 3.20 10.11
CA VAL A 187 13.62 2.12 11.11
C VAL A 187 15.00 1.71 11.59
N GLN A 188 15.05 0.98 12.69
CA GLN A 188 16.26 0.34 13.20
C GLN A 188 15.98 -1.10 13.54
N THR A 189 16.97 -1.97 13.34
CA THR A 189 16.89 -3.38 13.75
C THR A 189 16.88 -3.49 15.27
N LEU A 190 15.97 -4.31 15.80
CA LEU A 190 15.86 -4.59 17.23
C LEU A 190 16.90 -5.62 17.69
N SER A 191 17.14 -6.63 16.86
CA SER A 191 18.03 -7.73 17.14
C SER A 191 18.78 -8.14 15.87
N ARG A 192 19.77 -9.04 16.03
CA ARG A 192 20.49 -9.61 14.90
C ARG A 192 19.48 -10.30 13.97
N SER A 193 19.37 -9.79 12.76
CA SER A 193 18.35 -10.21 11.79
C SER A 193 18.97 -10.42 10.41
N LYS A 194 18.31 -11.22 9.57
CA LYS A 194 18.80 -11.47 8.21
C LYS A 194 18.00 -10.64 7.23
N MET A 195 18.68 -9.84 6.42
CA MET A 195 18.09 -9.21 5.24
C MET A 195 18.06 -10.23 4.10
N ARG A 196 16.91 -10.40 3.47
CA ARG A 196 16.67 -11.44 2.47
C ARG A 196 16.37 -10.87 1.10
N GLU A 197 16.51 -11.70 0.08
CA GLU A 197 16.25 -11.34 -1.32
C GLU A 197 14.75 -11.21 -1.67
N GLY A 198 13.88 -11.80 -0.85
CA GLY A 198 12.43 -11.73 -1.03
C GLY A 198 11.65 -11.83 0.28
N PRO A 199 10.33 -11.58 0.24
CA PRO A 199 9.45 -11.62 1.40
C PRO A 199 9.18 -13.08 1.78
N GLY A 200 9.98 -13.61 2.71
CA GLY A 200 9.79 -14.98 3.20
C GLY A 200 11.06 -15.60 3.78
N THR A 201 10.90 -16.64 4.57
CA THR A 201 12.02 -17.38 5.19
C THR A 201 12.73 -18.32 4.20
N THR A 202 12.10 -18.65 3.08
CA THR A 202 12.64 -19.51 2.01
C THR A 202 13.63 -18.77 1.10
N TYR A 203 13.54 -17.45 1.02
CA TYR A 203 14.47 -16.64 0.23
C TYR A 203 15.86 -16.59 0.86
N ARG A 204 16.90 -16.60 0.03
CA ARG A 204 18.29 -16.49 0.46
C ARG A 204 18.54 -15.22 1.30
N ALA A 205 19.34 -15.36 2.35
CA ALA A 205 19.83 -14.22 3.12
C ALA A 205 20.96 -13.51 2.36
N LEU A 206 20.78 -12.21 2.11
CA LEU A 206 21.76 -11.34 1.45
C LEU A 206 22.85 -10.87 2.42
N THR A 207 22.45 -10.54 3.65
CA THR A 207 23.37 -10.12 4.71
C THR A 207 22.73 -10.30 6.09
N THR A 208 23.57 -10.26 7.11
CA THR A 208 23.13 -10.18 8.51
C THR A 208 23.24 -8.73 8.96
N LEU A 209 22.17 -8.24 9.59
CA LEU A 209 22.06 -6.91 10.16
C LEU A 209 22.26 -7.01 11.67
N GLU A 210 23.17 -6.21 12.21
CA GLU A 210 23.38 -6.12 13.66
C GLU A 210 22.30 -5.27 14.32
N PRO A 211 22.02 -5.44 15.64
CA PRO A 211 21.09 -4.58 16.36
C PRO A 211 21.44 -3.09 16.24
N GLY A 212 20.44 -2.24 16.09
CA GLY A 212 20.62 -0.78 15.94
C GLY A 212 21.02 -0.31 14.55
N THR A 213 21.12 -1.21 13.57
CA THR A 213 21.41 -0.87 12.17
C THR A 213 20.29 0.00 11.61
N SER A 214 20.67 1.15 11.03
CA SER A 214 19.74 2.09 10.41
C SER A 214 19.31 1.60 9.04
N LEU A 215 18.00 1.59 8.80
CA LEU A 215 17.40 1.22 7.53
C LEU A 215 16.31 2.22 7.13
N VAL A 216 15.96 2.23 5.85
CA VAL A 216 14.80 2.94 5.31
C VAL A 216 13.85 1.93 4.68
N GLY A 217 12.61 1.86 5.16
CA GLY A 217 11.56 1.00 4.64
C GLY A 217 10.73 1.72 3.57
N PHE A 218 10.46 1.05 2.45
CA PHE A 218 9.76 1.63 1.29
C PHE A 218 8.39 1.02 1.03
N SER A 219 8.23 -0.28 1.32
CA SER A 219 7.02 -1.03 1.02
C SER A 219 6.91 -2.28 1.88
N TYR A 220 5.76 -2.94 1.82
CA TYR A 220 5.55 -4.22 2.49
C TYR A 220 4.75 -5.20 1.64
N VAL A 221 4.96 -6.49 1.90
CA VAL A 221 4.17 -7.63 1.44
C VAL A 221 3.92 -8.50 2.67
N ASP A 222 2.67 -8.74 3.01
CA ASP A 222 2.27 -9.41 4.25
C ASP A 222 2.97 -8.80 5.49
N GLN A 223 3.88 -9.58 6.09
CA GLN A 223 4.66 -9.22 7.27
C GLN A 223 6.13 -8.88 6.96
N TRP A 224 6.47 -8.72 5.69
CA TRP A 224 7.82 -8.42 5.22
C TRP A 224 7.89 -7.01 4.70
N MET A 225 8.89 -6.28 5.18
CA MET A 225 9.14 -4.91 4.77
C MET A 225 10.36 -4.86 3.85
N ARG A 226 10.22 -4.19 2.71
CA ARG A 226 11.34 -3.88 1.82
C ARG A 226 12.10 -2.70 2.40
N VAL A 227 13.39 -2.91 2.63
CA VAL A 227 14.29 -1.96 3.28
C VAL A 227 15.53 -1.72 2.43
N GLN A 228 16.18 -0.59 2.65
CA GLN A 228 17.53 -0.30 2.16
C GLN A 228 18.42 0.11 3.32
N ASP A 229 19.66 -0.36 3.30
CA ASP A 229 20.71 0.08 4.23
C ASP A 229 21.44 1.34 3.73
N ASP A 230 22.29 1.91 4.58
CA ASP A 230 23.06 3.11 4.25
C ASP A 230 24.08 2.89 3.10
N SER A 231 24.38 1.63 2.74
CA SER A 231 25.22 1.29 1.59
C SER A 231 24.46 1.24 0.27
N GLY A 232 23.14 1.48 0.30
CA GLY A 232 22.26 1.42 -0.86
C GLY A 232 21.77 0.00 -1.20
N ARG A 233 22.10 -1.01 -0.37
CA ARG A 233 21.68 -2.39 -0.60
C ARG A 233 20.23 -2.57 -0.15
N ALA A 234 19.38 -3.01 -1.07
CA ALA A 234 17.97 -3.28 -0.79
C ALA A 234 17.72 -4.76 -0.48
N GLY A 235 16.73 -5.04 0.36
CA GLY A 235 16.28 -6.38 0.67
C GLY A 235 15.01 -6.39 1.53
N TRP A 236 14.66 -7.54 2.08
CA TRP A 236 13.45 -7.77 2.85
C TRP A 236 13.78 -8.18 4.28
N VAL A 237 13.07 -7.59 5.24
CA VAL A 237 13.20 -7.88 6.67
C VAL A 237 11.81 -8.07 7.26
N PHE A 238 11.68 -9.00 8.20
CA PHE A 238 10.42 -9.24 8.91
C PHE A 238 10.08 -8.06 9.82
N TRP A 239 8.85 -7.53 9.75
CA TRP A 239 8.49 -6.25 10.38
C TRP A 239 8.70 -6.23 11.90
N ASN A 240 8.52 -7.36 12.58
CA ASN A 240 8.67 -7.44 14.04
C ASN A 240 10.14 -7.42 14.51
N LEU A 241 11.10 -7.47 13.58
CA LEU A 241 12.55 -7.37 13.87
C LEU A 241 13.06 -5.94 13.75
N VAL A 242 12.19 -5.00 13.41
CA VAL A 242 12.52 -3.59 13.25
C VAL A 242 11.57 -2.73 14.06
N GLN A 243 12.03 -1.55 14.44
CA GLN A 243 11.22 -0.55 15.12
C GLN A 243 11.36 0.80 14.45
N LYS A 244 10.34 1.65 14.59
CA LYS A 244 10.42 3.04 14.16
C LYS A 244 11.58 3.72 14.88
N ARG A 245 12.45 4.36 14.12
CA ARG A 245 13.53 5.18 14.69
C ARG A 245 12.91 6.40 15.33
N GLN A 246 13.00 6.50 16.65
CA GLN A 246 12.72 7.74 17.36
C GLN A 246 13.87 8.70 17.03
N ALA A 247 13.57 9.84 16.41
CA ALA A 247 14.54 10.91 16.31
C ALA A 247 14.81 11.38 17.74
N ARG A 248 16.00 11.09 18.28
CA ARG A 248 16.41 11.65 19.57
C ARG A 248 16.51 13.15 19.39
N SER A 249 15.56 13.90 19.93
CA SER A 249 15.73 15.33 20.17
C SER A 249 16.90 15.50 21.13
N ARG A 250 17.96 16.17 20.66
CA ARG A 250 19.00 16.71 21.54
C ARG A 250 18.57 18.07 22.04
#